data_AF-A0A0L7LME6-F1
#
_entry.id   AF-A0A0L7LME6-F1
#
_cell.length_a   1.000
_cell.length_b   1.000
_cell.length_c   1.000
_cell.angle_alpha   90.00
_cell.angle_beta   90.00
_cell.angle_gamma   90.00
#
_symmetry.space_group_name_H-M   'P 1'
#
loop_
_entity.id
_entity.type
_entity.pdbx_description
1 polymer ?
#
loop_
_entity_poly.entity_id
_entity_poly.type
_entity_poly.pdbx_seq_one_letter_code
_entity_poly.pdbx_strand_id
1 'polypeptide(L)'
;EIRINGTTIVDYPQYKHRGLLIDTGRHYLALSTIYKLVDALAMNKMNVLHWHLMDDQSFPYQSERFPALSEKGAYFPTMVYTRADIRSVVAFARDRGIRVVPEIDVPGHTRSWGEAFPHLLTECYQSGEVVGLGPLDPTRNTTYALLEQLFQEVHEWFPDEFLHVGGDEVQTACWSSNPHIREYLKKKNITVNYLQRDFMRSTLPLLPKQTRPIVWQEAFDMNAIFEPKTHVQVLKAGHYVIFSSSWYLDYHNMPWEEFYRADPRQMVYNMRKKKSAGLEDIVGGEACMWGELADDSNILSKRIEEHACRMNRRGIPAQPPNGPGFCIGAPPPLQKTYEVHNV
;
A
#
# COMPACT_ATOMS: atom_id res chain seq x y z
N GLU A 1 11.73 -2.35 -41.11
CA GLU A 1 12.07 -3.78 -40.89
C GLU A 1 12.40 -3.95 -39.40
N ILE A 2 11.72 -4.84 -38.69
CA ILE A 2 12.04 -5.16 -37.27
C ILE A 2 12.96 -6.38 -37.30
N ARG A 3 14.15 -6.28 -36.65
CA ARG A 3 15.15 -7.36 -36.58
C ARG A 3 15.34 -7.81 -35.13
N ILE A 4 15.51 -9.12 -34.92
CA ILE A 4 15.82 -9.74 -33.62
C ILE A 4 16.85 -10.86 -33.83
N ASN A 5 17.77 -11.04 -32.87
CA ASN A 5 18.72 -12.16 -32.91
C ASN A 5 18.03 -13.48 -32.58
N GLY A 6 18.47 -14.59 -33.19
CA GLY A 6 18.11 -15.92 -32.70
C GLY A 6 18.62 -16.10 -31.27
N THR A 7 17.72 -16.36 -30.31
CA THR A 7 18.07 -16.45 -28.88
C THR A 7 17.09 -17.38 -28.17
N THR A 8 17.57 -18.09 -27.15
CA THR A 8 16.76 -18.88 -26.22
C THR A 8 16.76 -18.21 -24.85
N ILE A 9 15.58 -17.99 -24.27
CA ILE A 9 15.40 -17.33 -22.97
C ILE A 9 14.63 -18.29 -22.04
N VAL A 10 15.12 -18.47 -20.82
CA VAL A 10 14.42 -19.12 -19.70
C VAL A 10 14.35 -18.10 -18.57
N ASP A 11 13.14 -17.75 -18.12
CA ASP A 11 12.92 -16.67 -17.15
C ASP A 11 11.81 -17.06 -16.16
N TYR A 12 11.99 -16.68 -14.90
CA TYR A 12 11.02 -16.88 -13.81
C TYR A 12 11.30 -15.91 -12.65
N PRO A 13 10.26 -15.44 -11.93
CA PRO A 13 10.46 -14.47 -10.86
C PRO A 13 11.01 -15.14 -9.59
N GLN A 14 11.95 -14.46 -8.92
CA GLN A 14 12.44 -14.90 -7.60
C GLN A 14 11.37 -14.81 -6.51
N TYR A 15 10.48 -13.81 -6.59
CA TYR A 15 9.42 -13.56 -5.61
C TYR A 15 8.03 -13.55 -6.25
N LYS A 16 7.04 -14.07 -5.54
CA LYS A 16 5.65 -14.18 -6.03
C LYS A 16 4.91 -12.86 -5.93
N HIS A 17 5.20 -12.04 -4.93
CA HIS A 17 4.58 -10.73 -4.69
C HIS A 17 5.52 -9.59 -5.12
N ARG A 18 5.16 -8.83 -6.15
CA ARG A 18 5.96 -7.71 -6.66
C ARG A 18 5.04 -6.53 -6.89
N GLY A 19 4.85 -5.73 -5.85
CA GLY A 19 3.81 -4.70 -5.82
C GLY A 19 4.29 -3.27 -5.93
N LEU A 20 3.35 -2.40 -6.28
CA LEU A 20 3.43 -0.95 -6.13
C LEU A 20 2.21 -0.50 -5.35
N LEU A 21 2.44 0.22 -4.25
CA LEU A 21 1.40 0.97 -3.55
C LEU A 21 1.21 2.33 -4.23
N ILE A 22 -0.04 2.66 -4.52
CA ILE A 22 -0.47 4.00 -4.93
C ILE A 22 -1.46 4.54 -3.90
N ASP A 23 -1.33 5.82 -3.58
CA ASP A 23 -2.16 6.52 -2.62
C ASP A 23 -3.13 7.45 -3.34
N THR A 24 -4.42 7.17 -3.17
CA THR A 24 -5.51 8.00 -3.72
C THR A 24 -6.29 8.75 -2.64
N GLY A 25 -5.91 8.60 -1.37
CA GLY A 25 -6.50 9.31 -0.23
C GLY A 25 -5.92 10.71 -0.05
N ARG A 26 -4.60 10.87 -0.27
CA ARG A 26 -3.89 12.16 -0.12
C ARG A 26 -4.05 13.08 -1.33
N HIS A 27 -4.08 12.51 -2.53
CA HIS A 27 -4.48 13.18 -3.76
C HIS A 27 -5.28 12.22 -4.64
N TYR A 28 -6.36 12.69 -5.24
CA TYR A 28 -7.09 11.89 -6.21
C TYR A 28 -6.25 11.67 -7.48
N LEU A 29 -6.22 10.43 -7.97
CA LEU A 29 -5.58 10.09 -9.24
C LEU A 29 -6.63 9.78 -10.30
N ALA A 30 -6.53 10.42 -11.46
CA ALA A 30 -7.44 10.11 -12.57
C ALA A 30 -7.26 8.66 -13.05
N LEU A 31 -8.34 8.05 -13.54
CA LEU A 31 -8.29 6.68 -14.09
C LEU A 31 -7.24 6.52 -15.19
N SER A 32 -7.05 7.56 -16.03
CA SER A 32 -6.00 7.56 -17.05
C SER A 32 -4.60 7.40 -16.47
N THR A 33 -4.35 7.95 -15.28
CA THR A 33 -3.08 7.82 -14.57
C THR A 33 -2.93 6.41 -14.00
N ILE A 34 -3.98 5.88 -13.38
CA ILE A 34 -4.00 4.50 -12.87
C ILE A 34 -3.75 3.49 -14.00
N TYR A 35 -4.37 3.67 -15.18
CA TYR A 35 -4.10 2.80 -16.34
C TYR A 35 -2.64 2.87 -16.80
N LYS A 36 -2.04 4.07 -16.86
CA LYS A 36 -0.61 4.21 -17.20
C LYS A 36 0.30 3.54 -16.17
N LEU A 37 -0.03 3.65 -14.87
CA LEU A 37 0.68 2.97 -13.80
C LEU A 37 0.61 1.44 -13.97
N VAL A 38 -0.58 0.90 -14.27
CA VAL A 38 -0.77 -0.53 -14.54
C VAL A 38 0.02 -0.98 -15.78
N ASP A 39 0.05 -0.20 -16.86
CA ASP A 39 0.93 -0.45 -18.01
C ASP A 39 2.41 -0.49 -17.59
N ALA A 40 2.86 0.49 -16.80
CA ALA A 40 4.24 0.56 -16.33
C ALA A 40 4.60 -0.64 -15.44
N LEU A 41 3.70 -1.09 -14.57
CA LEU A 41 3.87 -2.31 -13.77
C LEU A 41 4.11 -3.52 -14.65
N ALA A 42 3.30 -3.69 -15.70
CA ALA A 42 3.43 -4.81 -16.64
C ALA A 42 4.77 -4.78 -17.37
N MET A 43 5.18 -3.61 -17.86
CA MET A 43 6.49 -3.42 -18.52
C MET A 43 7.67 -3.76 -17.59
N ASN A 44 7.50 -3.56 -16.28
CA ASN A 44 8.49 -3.86 -15.24
C ASN A 44 8.35 -5.26 -14.63
N LYS A 45 7.47 -6.13 -15.17
CA LYS A 45 7.14 -7.46 -14.63
C LYS A 45 6.64 -7.45 -13.17
N MET A 46 6.09 -6.33 -12.70
CA MET A 46 5.36 -6.25 -11.43
C MET A 46 4.00 -6.94 -11.60
N ASN A 47 3.38 -7.38 -10.51
CA ASN A 47 2.13 -8.15 -10.58
C ASN A 47 1.10 -7.79 -9.50
N VAL A 48 1.34 -6.77 -8.69
CA VAL A 48 0.38 -6.28 -7.69
C VAL A 48 0.31 -4.76 -7.78
N LEU A 49 -0.91 -4.25 -7.92
CA LEU A 49 -1.26 -2.88 -7.60
C LEU A 49 -1.90 -2.91 -6.21
N HIS A 50 -1.17 -2.43 -5.22
CA HIS A 50 -1.72 -2.17 -3.89
C HIS A 50 -2.36 -0.78 -3.96
N TRP A 51 -3.69 -0.74 -3.88
CA TRP A 51 -4.43 0.49 -4.03
C TRP A 51 -4.88 0.99 -2.65
N HIS A 52 -4.17 1.99 -2.13
CA HIS A 52 -4.54 2.72 -0.93
C HIS A 52 -5.67 3.70 -1.28
N LEU A 53 -6.91 3.25 -1.01
CA LEU A 53 -8.13 3.84 -1.57
C LEU A 53 -8.56 5.15 -0.91
N MET A 54 -8.18 5.37 0.35
CA MET A 54 -8.71 6.43 1.22
C MET A 54 -7.79 6.65 2.41
N ASP A 55 -7.80 7.86 2.96
CA ASP A 55 -7.03 8.22 4.16
C ASP A 55 -7.72 9.40 4.88
N ASP A 56 -7.03 10.05 5.83
CA ASP A 56 -7.51 11.19 6.60
C ASP A 56 -8.02 12.35 5.72
N GLN A 57 -7.38 12.58 4.58
CA GLN A 57 -7.61 13.77 3.76
C GLN A 57 -8.77 13.61 2.79
N SER A 58 -9.05 12.39 2.29
CA SER A 58 -10.23 12.15 1.45
C SER A 58 -10.70 10.70 1.39
N PHE A 59 -11.98 10.53 1.05
CA PHE A 59 -12.67 9.27 0.82
C PHE A 59 -13.22 9.21 -0.62
N PRO A 60 -12.41 8.88 -1.63
CA PRO A 60 -12.85 8.87 -3.03
C PRO A 60 -13.61 7.59 -3.42
N TYR A 61 -13.54 6.51 -2.64
CA TYR A 61 -14.29 5.28 -2.91
C TYR A 61 -15.80 5.52 -2.79
N GLN A 62 -16.56 5.41 -3.89
CA GLN A 62 -18.01 5.60 -3.84
C GLN A 62 -18.70 4.30 -3.44
N SER A 63 -18.89 4.11 -2.13
CA SER A 63 -19.64 2.97 -1.59
C SER A 63 -21.12 3.03 -2.01
N GLU A 64 -21.69 1.91 -2.47
CA GLU A 64 -23.13 1.79 -2.75
C GLU A 64 -23.94 1.61 -1.46
N ARG A 65 -23.36 0.95 -0.45
CA ARG A 65 -23.95 0.78 0.90
C ARG A 65 -23.87 2.04 1.75
N PHE A 66 -22.81 2.84 1.59
CA PHE A 66 -22.57 4.07 2.35
C PHE A 66 -22.24 5.28 1.43
N PRO A 67 -23.17 5.74 0.58
CA PRO A 67 -22.89 6.82 -0.40
C PRO A 67 -22.33 8.10 0.24
N ALA A 68 -22.83 8.41 1.44
CA ALA A 68 -22.45 9.58 2.22
C ALA A 68 -20.92 9.69 2.47
N LEU A 69 -20.19 8.57 2.53
CA LEU A 69 -18.73 8.57 2.72
C LEU A 69 -18.04 9.35 1.60
N SER A 70 -18.36 9.06 0.34
CA SER A 70 -17.78 9.79 -0.80
C SER A 70 -18.46 11.14 -1.05
N GLU A 71 -19.77 11.25 -0.83
CA GLU A 71 -20.51 12.52 -1.03
C GLU A 71 -19.98 13.66 -0.16
N LYS A 72 -19.43 13.32 1.02
CA LYS A 72 -18.92 14.30 1.99
C LYS A 72 -17.41 14.21 2.22
N GLY A 73 -16.82 13.04 2.06
CA GLY A 73 -15.40 12.80 2.31
C GLY A 73 -14.50 12.91 1.08
N ALA A 74 -15.03 12.89 -0.15
CA ALA A 74 -14.22 13.12 -1.34
C ALA A 74 -13.87 14.61 -1.50
N TYR A 75 -12.72 14.91 -2.12
CA TYR A 75 -12.32 16.29 -2.41
C TYR A 75 -13.32 17.06 -3.28
N PHE A 76 -13.96 16.36 -4.22
CA PHE A 76 -14.94 16.93 -5.13
C PHE A 76 -15.88 15.83 -5.66
N PRO A 77 -17.14 16.13 -6.03
CA PRO A 77 -18.08 15.12 -6.51
C PRO A 77 -17.64 14.31 -7.74
N THR A 78 -16.69 14.83 -8.53
CA THR A 78 -16.11 14.11 -9.68
C THR A 78 -14.79 13.41 -9.37
N MET A 79 -14.24 13.59 -8.17
CA MET A 79 -13.01 12.94 -7.68
C MET A 79 -13.37 11.72 -6.85
N VAL A 80 -14.16 10.84 -7.46
CA VAL A 80 -14.64 9.59 -6.86
C VAL A 80 -14.34 8.42 -7.78
N TYR A 81 -14.23 7.23 -7.21
CA TYR A 81 -14.13 5.97 -7.93
C TYR A 81 -15.44 5.21 -7.77
N THR A 82 -16.22 5.16 -8.86
CA THR A 82 -17.47 4.40 -8.91
C THR A 82 -17.18 2.91 -9.03
N ARG A 83 -18.20 2.08 -8.78
CA ARG A 83 -18.14 0.63 -9.05
C ARG A 83 -17.73 0.31 -10.49
N ALA A 84 -18.17 1.13 -11.45
CA ALA A 84 -17.82 0.95 -12.86
C ALA A 84 -16.34 1.25 -13.12
N ASP A 85 -15.79 2.28 -12.49
CA ASP A 85 -14.39 2.67 -12.60
C ASP A 85 -13.48 1.58 -12.03
N ILE A 86 -13.80 1.10 -10.82
CA ILE A 86 -13.07 0.03 -10.15
C ILE A 86 -13.10 -1.26 -11.00
N ARG A 87 -14.28 -1.64 -11.51
CA ARG A 87 -14.41 -2.80 -12.41
C ARG A 87 -13.53 -2.65 -13.66
N SER A 88 -13.46 -1.43 -14.21
CA SER A 88 -12.62 -1.12 -15.37
C SER A 88 -11.14 -1.26 -15.05
N VAL A 89 -10.67 -0.70 -13.93
CA VAL A 89 -9.27 -0.85 -13.45
C VAL A 89 -8.91 -2.31 -13.19
N VAL A 90 -9.75 -3.06 -12.48
CA VAL A 90 -9.53 -4.48 -12.20
C VAL A 90 -9.44 -5.28 -13.50
N ALA A 91 -10.34 -5.06 -14.46
CA ALA A 91 -10.30 -5.76 -15.75
C ALA A 91 -9.03 -5.42 -16.54
N PHE A 92 -8.65 -4.13 -16.58
CA PHE A 92 -7.46 -3.65 -17.28
C PHE A 92 -6.15 -4.20 -16.68
N ALA A 93 -6.09 -4.29 -15.35
CA ALA A 93 -4.97 -4.89 -14.63
C ALA A 93 -4.89 -6.40 -14.84
N ARG A 94 -6.04 -7.10 -14.82
CA ARG A 94 -6.13 -8.55 -15.08
C ARG A 94 -5.57 -8.91 -16.45
N ASP A 95 -5.87 -8.14 -17.50
CA ASP A 95 -5.36 -8.37 -18.86
C ASP A 95 -3.83 -8.25 -18.97
N ARG A 96 -3.19 -7.62 -17.97
CA ARG A 96 -1.73 -7.47 -17.83
C ARG A 96 -1.11 -8.41 -16.80
N GLY A 97 -1.89 -9.30 -16.21
CA GLY A 97 -1.43 -10.19 -15.13
C GLY A 97 -1.12 -9.45 -13.82
N ILE A 98 -1.78 -8.31 -13.58
CA ILE A 98 -1.64 -7.52 -12.36
C ILE A 98 -2.88 -7.72 -11.49
N ARG A 99 -2.63 -8.12 -10.24
CA ARG A 99 -3.62 -8.19 -9.17
C ARG A 99 -3.90 -6.78 -8.64
N VAL A 100 -5.13 -6.50 -8.22
CA VAL A 100 -5.48 -5.23 -7.56
C VAL A 100 -5.90 -5.57 -6.14
N VAL A 101 -5.09 -5.17 -5.17
CA VAL A 101 -5.29 -5.42 -3.74
C VAL A 101 -5.74 -4.10 -3.10
N PRO A 102 -7.01 -3.97 -2.68
CA PRO A 102 -7.50 -2.76 -2.05
C PRO A 102 -7.01 -2.67 -0.60
N GLU A 103 -6.79 -1.44 -0.14
CA GLU A 103 -6.58 -1.12 1.27
C GLU A 103 -7.72 -0.27 1.83
N ILE A 104 -8.20 -0.68 3.00
CA ILE A 104 -9.06 0.11 3.88
C ILE A 104 -8.34 0.22 5.22
N ASP A 105 -7.64 1.31 5.42
CA ASP A 105 -6.83 1.51 6.62
C ASP A 105 -7.67 1.92 7.83
N VAL A 106 -7.59 1.11 8.89
CA VAL A 106 -8.32 1.29 10.14
C VAL A 106 -7.48 0.78 11.32
N PRO A 107 -7.62 1.37 12.53
CA PRO A 107 -8.54 2.45 12.90
C PRO A 107 -7.96 3.86 12.70
N GLY A 108 -6.67 4.00 12.38
CA GLY A 108 -6.02 5.26 12.01
C GLY A 108 -6.54 5.78 10.67
N HIS A 109 -5.98 6.89 10.17
CA HIS A 109 -6.17 7.33 8.78
C HIS A 109 -7.63 7.42 8.30
N THR A 110 -8.54 7.82 9.20
CA THR A 110 -10.00 7.74 8.99
C THR A 110 -10.71 9.09 9.15
N ARG A 111 -9.98 10.21 9.24
CA ARG A 111 -10.59 11.54 9.44
C ARG A 111 -11.66 11.86 8.38
N SER A 112 -11.44 11.54 7.11
CA SER A 112 -12.40 11.78 6.01
C SER A 112 -13.74 11.06 6.21
N TRP A 113 -13.77 9.95 6.95
CA TRP A 113 -14.98 9.19 7.26
C TRP A 113 -15.89 9.99 8.21
N GLY A 114 -15.28 10.80 9.07
CA GLY A 114 -15.95 11.67 10.03
C GLY A 114 -16.78 12.77 9.38
N GLU A 115 -16.49 13.16 8.14
CA GLU A 115 -17.30 14.13 7.39
C GLU A 115 -18.72 13.57 7.15
N ALA A 116 -18.82 12.27 6.87
CA ALA A 116 -20.08 11.58 6.68
C ALA A 116 -20.71 11.13 8.00
N PHE A 117 -19.90 10.53 8.87
CA PHE A 117 -20.33 9.91 10.10
C PHE A 117 -19.45 10.36 11.29
N PRO A 118 -19.64 11.60 11.79
CA PRO A 118 -18.78 12.16 12.85
C PRO A 118 -18.72 11.28 14.11
N HIS A 119 -19.82 10.58 14.39
CA HIS A 119 -19.98 9.70 15.55
C HIS A 119 -19.15 8.41 15.47
N LEU A 120 -18.57 8.06 14.32
CA LEU A 120 -17.64 6.93 14.22
C LEU A 120 -16.25 7.26 14.75
N LEU A 121 -15.85 8.53 14.68
CA LEU A 121 -14.54 8.97 15.15
C LEU A 121 -14.58 9.34 16.62
N THR A 122 -13.44 9.20 17.28
CA THR A 122 -13.30 9.58 18.69
C THR A 122 -13.13 11.09 18.81
N GLU A 123 -13.93 11.75 19.64
CA GLU A 123 -13.64 13.12 20.09
C GLU A 123 -12.39 13.15 20.97
N CYS A 124 -11.40 13.95 20.57
CA CYS A 124 -10.18 14.18 21.34
C CYS A 124 -10.37 15.37 22.27
N TYR A 125 -9.89 15.25 23.51
CA TYR A 125 -10.03 16.26 24.55
C TYR A 125 -8.69 16.86 24.95
N GLN A 126 -8.65 18.18 25.14
CA GLN A 126 -7.55 18.89 25.78
C GLN A 126 -8.12 19.86 26.80
N SER A 127 -7.63 19.82 28.04
CA SER A 127 -8.12 20.69 29.13
C SER A 127 -9.63 20.67 29.37
N GLY A 128 -10.30 19.55 29.04
CA GLY A 128 -11.75 19.38 29.20
C GLY A 128 -12.60 19.80 28.00
N GLU A 129 -11.98 20.33 26.94
CA GLU A 129 -12.67 20.75 25.71
C GLU A 129 -12.33 19.82 24.54
N VAL A 130 -13.28 19.66 23.60
CA VAL A 130 -13.06 18.91 22.37
C VAL A 130 -12.18 19.72 21.43
N VAL A 131 -11.04 19.16 21.02
CA VAL A 131 -10.06 19.82 20.14
C VAL A 131 -10.00 19.24 18.74
N GLY A 132 -10.68 18.12 18.50
CA GLY A 132 -10.72 17.49 17.19
C GLY A 132 -11.27 16.07 17.24
N LEU A 133 -11.23 15.41 16.08
CA LEU A 133 -11.54 14.00 15.92
C LEU A 133 -10.25 13.20 15.71
N GLY A 134 -10.20 12.00 16.28
CA GLY A 134 -9.09 11.07 16.14
C GLY A 134 -9.54 9.77 15.46
N PRO A 135 -8.86 8.65 15.75
CA PRO A 135 -9.16 7.35 15.15
C PRO A 135 -10.61 6.89 15.40
N LEU A 136 -11.06 5.90 14.61
CA LEU A 136 -12.33 5.21 14.82
C LEU A 136 -12.51 4.83 16.29
N ASP A 137 -13.71 5.01 16.85
CA ASP A 137 -14.02 4.65 18.23
C ASP A 137 -14.18 3.12 18.34
N PRO A 138 -13.24 2.40 18.99
CA PRO A 138 -13.25 0.94 19.07
C PRO A 138 -14.26 0.43 20.11
N THR A 139 -14.92 1.32 20.87
CA THR A 139 -15.87 0.96 21.93
C THR A 139 -17.32 0.88 21.44
N ARG A 140 -17.59 1.24 20.18
CA ARG A 140 -18.95 1.31 19.62
C ARG A 140 -19.20 0.16 18.65
N ASN A 141 -20.32 -0.55 18.85
CA ASN A 141 -20.76 -1.61 17.93
C ASN A 141 -21.07 -1.08 16.52
N THR A 142 -21.47 0.18 16.40
CA THR A 142 -21.73 0.84 15.10
C THR A 142 -20.47 0.90 14.23
N THR A 143 -19.29 1.04 14.82
CA THR A 143 -18.01 1.00 14.12
C THR A 143 -17.83 -0.34 13.43
N TYR A 144 -17.93 -1.44 14.16
CA TYR A 144 -17.76 -2.79 13.61
C TYR A 144 -18.85 -3.16 12.61
N ALA A 145 -20.11 -2.75 12.83
CA ALA A 145 -21.20 -3.01 11.89
C ALA A 145 -20.99 -2.31 10.53
N LEU A 146 -20.41 -1.10 10.52
CA LEU A 146 -20.06 -0.42 9.30
C LEU A 146 -18.87 -1.08 8.60
N LEU A 147 -17.83 -1.43 9.36
CA LEU A 147 -16.64 -2.10 8.81
C LEU A 147 -16.98 -3.44 8.17
N GLU A 148 -17.81 -4.26 8.81
CA GLU A 148 -18.28 -5.54 8.25
C GLU A 148 -18.96 -5.34 6.89
N GLN A 149 -19.88 -4.37 6.80
CA GLN A 149 -20.60 -4.11 5.55
C GLN A 149 -19.70 -3.52 4.46
N LEU A 150 -18.75 -2.65 4.83
CA LEU A 150 -17.81 -2.04 3.89
C LEU A 150 -16.79 -3.08 3.38
N PHE A 151 -16.24 -3.94 4.24
CA PHE A 151 -15.34 -5.01 3.84
C PHE A 151 -16.01 -6.01 2.89
N GLN A 152 -17.27 -6.35 3.14
CA GLN A 152 -18.04 -7.21 2.23
C GLN A 152 -18.20 -6.55 0.85
N GLU A 153 -18.54 -5.26 0.79
CA GLU A 153 -18.69 -4.54 -0.47
C GLU A 153 -17.38 -4.46 -1.25
N VAL A 154 -16.29 -4.09 -0.57
CA VAL A 154 -14.96 -4.02 -1.19
C VAL A 154 -14.52 -5.40 -1.69
N HIS A 155 -14.68 -6.45 -0.90
CA HIS A 155 -14.38 -7.83 -1.34
C HIS A 155 -15.23 -8.26 -2.55
N GLU A 156 -16.48 -7.83 -2.66
CA GLU A 156 -17.32 -8.11 -3.83
C GLU A 156 -16.82 -7.41 -5.10
N TRP A 157 -16.16 -6.25 -4.98
CA TRP A 157 -15.73 -5.44 -6.12
C TRP A 157 -14.29 -5.76 -6.56
N PHE A 158 -13.46 -6.20 -5.62
CA PHE A 158 -12.08 -6.59 -5.86
C PHE A 158 -11.95 -8.12 -5.76
N PRO A 159 -11.77 -8.84 -6.89
CA PRO A 159 -11.78 -10.30 -6.91
C PRO A 159 -10.52 -10.95 -6.34
N ASP A 160 -9.54 -10.17 -5.87
CA ASP A 160 -8.32 -10.70 -5.26
C ASP A 160 -8.64 -11.37 -3.92
N GLU A 161 -7.91 -12.43 -3.57
CA GLU A 161 -8.12 -13.11 -2.28
C GLU A 161 -7.64 -12.26 -1.09
N PHE A 162 -6.87 -11.19 -1.33
CA PHE A 162 -6.31 -10.34 -0.29
C PHE A 162 -7.04 -8.99 -0.17
N LEU A 163 -7.17 -8.54 1.08
CA LEU A 163 -7.63 -7.20 1.44
C LEU A 163 -6.65 -6.65 2.49
N HIS A 164 -6.11 -5.46 2.25
CA HIS A 164 -5.24 -4.78 3.21
C HIS A 164 -6.10 -3.98 4.19
N VAL A 165 -5.93 -4.23 5.49
CA VAL A 165 -6.77 -3.65 6.56
C VAL A 165 -6.02 -2.56 7.34
N GLY A 166 -4.84 -2.17 6.84
CA GLY A 166 -3.98 -1.15 7.40
C GLY A 166 -3.51 -1.46 8.82
N GLY A 167 -3.75 -0.52 9.73
CA GLY A 167 -3.49 -0.66 11.16
C GLY A 167 -2.21 0.02 11.65
N ASP A 168 -1.67 0.93 10.86
CA ASP A 168 -0.50 1.77 11.13
C ASP A 168 -0.85 3.07 11.87
N GLU A 169 0.20 3.70 12.42
CA GLU A 169 0.25 5.07 12.99
C GLU A 169 -0.93 5.54 13.89
N VAL A 170 -1.63 4.62 14.54
CA VAL A 170 -2.81 4.96 15.36
C VAL A 170 -2.45 5.90 16.52
N GLN A 171 -3.03 7.10 16.48
CA GLN A 171 -2.85 8.12 17.52
C GLN A 171 -3.68 7.84 18.79
N THR A 172 -3.18 6.91 19.62
CA THR A 172 -3.83 6.47 20.88
C THR A 172 -3.98 7.56 21.94
N ALA A 173 -3.30 8.71 21.80
CA ALA A 173 -3.45 9.86 22.69
C ALA A 173 -4.89 10.40 22.70
N CYS A 174 -5.57 10.41 21.54
CA CYS A 174 -6.96 10.85 21.44
C CYS A 174 -7.89 9.94 22.26
N TRP A 175 -7.77 8.62 22.11
CA TRP A 175 -8.51 7.66 22.93
C TRP A 175 -8.26 7.83 24.43
N SER A 176 -7.01 8.10 24.81
CA SER A 176 -6.62 8.33 26.20
C SER A 176 -7.20 9.61 26.78
N SER A 177 -7.52 10.59 25.94
CA SER A 177 -8.12 11.86 26.34
C SER A 177 -9.64 11.78 26.52
N ASN A 178 -10.32 10.90 25.78
CA ASN A 178 -11.78 10.82 25.73
C ASN A 178 -12.38 10.24 27.03
N PRO A 179 -13.30 10.95 27.72
CA PRO A 179 -13.88 10.47 28.99
C PRO A 179 -14.60 9.11 28.90
N HIS A 180 -15.36 8.87 27.82
CA HIS A 180 -16.11 7.63 27.63
C HIS A 180 -15.16 6.44 27.43
N ILE A 181 -14.13 6.60 26.59
CA ILE A 181 -13.13 5.55 26.39
C ILE A 181 -12.32 5.30 27.67
N ARG A 182 -11.96 6.35 28.41
CA ARG A 182 -11.29 6.18 29.72
C ARG A 182 -12.12 5.35 30.71
N GLU A 183 -13.43 5.57 30.76
CA GLU A 183 -14.34 4.77 31.57
C GLU A 183 -14.40 3.31 31.07
N TYR A 184 -14.49 3.12 29.75
CA TYR A 184 -14.45 1.79 29.13
C TYR A 184 -13.18 1.02 29.49
N LEU A 185 -12.00 1.65 29.34
CA LEU A 185 -10.70 1.09 29.70
C LEU A 185 -10.66 0.68 31.19
N LYS A 186 -11.15 1.56 32.09
CA LYS A 186 -11.21 1.28 33.53
C LYS A 186 -12.15 0.12 33.85
N LYS A 187 -13.33 0.07 33.24
CA LYS A 187 -14.34 -0.99 33.45
C LYS A 187 -13.84 -2.35 32.97
N LYS A 188 -13.11 -2.39 31.85
CA LYS A 188 -12.54 -3.60 31.27
C LYS A 188 -11.18 -3.98 31.87
N ASN A 189 -10.57 -3.08 32.65
CA ASN A 189 -9.22 -3.22 33.21
C ASN A 189 -8.16 -3.48 32.12
N ILE A 190 -8.19 -2.69 31.05
CA ILE A 190 -7.27 -2.80 29.91
C ILE A 190 -6.56 -1.47 29.64
N THR A 191 -5.42 -1.53 28.94
CA THR A 191 -4.68 -0.34 28.50
C THR A 191 -5.12 0.12 27.11
N VAL A 192 -4.76 1.34 26.72
CA VAL A 192 -5.07 1.85 25.37
C VAL A 192 -4.37 1.04 24.26
N ASN A 193 -3.14 0.56 24.49
CA ASN A 193 -2.46 -0.34 23.55
C ASN A 193 -3.18 -1.69 23.42
N TYR A 194 -3.74 -2.20 24.53
CA TYR A 194 -4.59 -3.38 24.47
C TYR A 194 -5.85 -3.10 23.65
N LEU A 195 -6.44 -1.91 23.79
CA LEU A 195 -7.63 -1.51 23.05
C LEU A 195 -7.37 -1.47 21.53
N GLN A 196 -6.23 -0.93 21.08
CA GLN A 196 -5.83 -0.98 19.66
C GLN A 196 -5.73 -2.41 19.15
N ARG A 197 -5.07 -3.27 19.93
CA ARG A 197 -4.93 -4.69 19.62
C ARG A 197 -6.28 -5.40 19.56
N ASP A 198 -7.18 -5.09 20.49
CA ASP A 198 -8.52 -5.67 20.57
C ASP A 198 -9.40 -5.21 19.40
N PHE A 199 -9.23 -3.97 18.94
CA PHE A 199 -9.84 -3.48 17.72
C PHE A 199 -9.41 -4.34 16.53
N MET A 200 -8.11 -4.49 16.24
CA MET A 200 -7.65 -5.31 15.12
C MET A 200 -8.13 -6.76 15.24
N ARG A 201 -8.08 -7.35 16.45
CA ARG A 201 -8.59 -8.70 16.70
C ARG A 201 -10.09 -8.83 16.43
N SER A 202 -10.86 -7.78 16.66
CA SER A 202 -12.31 -7.76 16.42
C SER A 202 -12.67 -7.42 14.98
N THR A 203 -11.80 -6.70 14.27
CA THR A 203 -11.98 -6.26 12.88
C THR A 203 -11.69 -7.38 11.88
N LEU A 204 -10.63 -8.17 12.07
CA LEU A 204 -10.26 -9.22 11.10
C LEU A 204 -11.34 -10.30 10.88
N PRO A 205 -12.05 -10.80 11.90
CA PRO A 205 -13.14 -11.76 11.70
C PRO A 205 -14.35 -11.20 10.95
N LEU A 206 -14.44 -9.88 10.74
CA LEU A 206 -15.50 -9.24 9.95
C LEU A 206 -15.25 -9.34 8.45
N LEU A 207 -14.02 -9.67 8.05
CA LEU A 207 -13.71 -9.93 6.65
C LEU A 207 -14.50 -11.16 6.15
N PRO A 208 -14.89 -11.18 4.86
CA PRO A 208 -15.46 -12.39 4.28
C PRO A 208 -14.54 -13.60 4.48
N LYS A 209 -15.12 -14.79 4.67
CA LYS A 209 -14.38 -16.01 5.07
C LYS A 209 -13.26 -16.42 4.11
N GLN A 210 -13.39 -16.06 2.84
CA GLN A 210 -12.43 -16.34 1.78
C GLN A 210 -11.30 -15.31 1.68
N THR A 211 -11.40 -14.19 2.40
CA THR A 211 -10.45 -13.08 2.37
C THR A 211 -9.26 -13.38 3.25
N ARG A 212 -8.07 -13.07 2.75
CA ARG A 212 -6.80 -13.19 3.47
C ARG A 212 -6.31 -11.80 3.83
N PRO A 213 -6.29 -11.43 5.11
CA PRO A 213 -5.88 -10.09 5.50
C PRO A 213 -4.40 -9.85 5.21
N ILE A 214 -4.10 -8.62 4.77
CA ILE A 214 -2.79 -8.00 4.89
C ILE A 214 -2.90 -6.87 5.91
N VAL A 215 -1.90 -6.70 6.77
CA VAL A 215 -1.85 -5.61 7.76
C VAL A 215 -0.46 -4.98 7.77
N TRP A 216 -0.37 -3.71 8.15
CA TRP A 216 0.92 -3.08 8.47
C TRP A 216 1.51 -3.67 9.77
N GLN A 217 2.82 -3.48 9.96
CA GLN A 217 3.56 -4.10 11.06
C GLN A 217 3.03 -3.74 12.45
N GLU A 218 2.46 -2.55 12.64
CA GLU A 218 2.03 -2.04 13.94
C GLU A 218 0.88 -2.88 14.51
N ALA A 219 -0.08 -3.26 13.65
CA ALA A 219 -1.13 -4.20 14.02
C ALA A 219 -0.53 -5.49 14.58
N PHE A 220 0.61 -5.94 14.03
CA PHE A 220 1.34 -7.10 14.52
C PHE A 220 2.16 -6.84 15.78
N ASP A 221 2.93 -5.76 15.85
CA ASP A 221 3.84 -5.45 16.95
C ASP A 221 3.13 -5.28 18.29
N MET A 222 1.83 -4.99 18.27
CA MET A 222 0.97 -4.97 19.45
C MET A 222 0.55 -6.37 19.94
N ASN A 223 1.09 -7.43 19.35
CA ASN A 223 0.83 -8.83 19.70
C ASN A 223 -0.66 -9.20 19.51
N ALA A 224 -1.32 -8.62 18.50
CA ALA A 224 -2.63 -9.10 18.07
C ALA A 224 -2.47 -10.56 17.59
N ILE A 225 -3.41 -11.42 17.97
CA ILE A 225 -3.39 -12.82 17.56
C ILE A 225 -4.01 -12.86 16.17
N PHE A 226 -3.18 -13.11 15.16
CA PHE A 226 -3.63 -13.33 13.79
C PHE A 226 -3.80 -14.81 13.52
N GLU A 227 -4.64 -15.17 12.56
CA GLU A 227 -4.66 -16.53 12.04
C GLU A 227 -3.28 -16.88 11.44
N PRO A 228 -2.82 -18.13 11.57
CA PRO A 228 -1.60 -18.57 10.90
C PRO A 228 -1.68 -18.23 9.41
N LYS A 229 -0.63 -17.60 8.85
CA LYS A 229 -0.51 -17.19 7.43
C LYS A 229 -1.20 -15.87 7.01
N THR A 230 -1.65 -15.02 7.93
CA THR A 230 -1.85 -13.59 7.65
C THR A 230 -0.58 -13.00 7.02
N HIS A 231 -0.73 -12.11 6.04
CA HIS A 231 0.40 -11.40 5.47
C HIS A 231 0.64 -10.12 6.26
N VAL A 232 1.88 -9.89 6.68
CA VAL A 232 2.26 -8.67 7.39
C VAL A 232 3.19 -7.88 6.48
N GLN A 233 2.81 -6.63 6.21
CA GLN A 233 3.64 -5.68 5.52
C GLN A 233 4.61 -5.09 6.54
N VAL A 234 5.88 -5.52 6.42
CA VAL A 234 6.99 -5.36 7.38
C VAL A 234 7.00 -6.38 8.55
N LEU A 235 8.21 -6.90 8.84
CA LEU A 235 8.56 -8.23 9.39
C LEU A 235 8.10 -8.61 10.82
N LYS A 236 7.66 -9.88 11.02
CA LYS A 236 7.96 -10.71 12.22
C LYS A 236 7.58 -12.20 12.07
N ALA A 237 8.08 -13.04 12.98
CA ALA A 237 8.02 -14.52 12.97
C ALA A 237 6.60 -15.11 12.83
N GLY A 238 6.45 -16.19 12.05
CA GLY A 238 5.24 -17.03 12.01
C GLY A 238 4.19 -16.65 10.96
N HIS A 239 4.47 -15.63 10.15
CA HIS A 239 3.56 -15.08 9.14
C HIS A 239 4.28 -14.85 7.81
N TYR A 240 3.51 -14.73 6.71
CA TYR A 240 4.07 -14.35 5.42
C TYR A 240 4.41 -12.87 5.42
N VAL A 241 5.56 -12.49 4.88
CA VAL A 241 6.06 -11.10 4.93
C VAL A 241 6.14 -10.49 3.54
N ILE A 242 5.60 -9.28 3.44
CA ILE A 242 5.76 -8.37 2.31
C ILE A 242 6.72 -7.25 2.74
N PHE A 243 7.83 -7.08 2.04
CA PHE A 243 8.84 -6.07 2.36
C PHE A 243 8.57 -4.73 1.64
N SER A 244 8.54 -3.63 2.38
CA SER A 244 8.45 -2.27 1.82
C SER A 244 9.39 -1.24 2.46
N SER A 245 9.98 -1.52 3.63
CA SER A 245 10.62 -0.52 4.51
C SER A 245 11.79 0.28 3.91
N SER A 246 12.38 -0.18 2.81
CA SER A 246 13.45 0.53 2.10
C SER A 246 13.05 0.98 0.69
N TRP A 247 11.77 0.87 0.34
CA TRP A 247 11.22 1.09 -1.00
C TRP A 247 10.13 2.18 -1.04
N TYR A 248 10.28 3.23 -0.23
CA TYR A 248 9.42 4.42 -0.22
C TYR A 248 9.88 5.39 -1.31
N LEU A 249 9.17 5.40 -2.43
CA LEU A 249 9.50 6.16 -3.64
C LEU A 249 9.15 7.65 -3.54
N ASP A 250 8.27 8.00 -2.61
CA ASP A 250 7.90 9.36 -2.20
C ASP A 250 9.09 10.13 -1.60
N TYR A 251 10.15 9.43 -1.16
CA TYR A 251 11.43 10.04 -0.82
C TYR A 251 12.18 10.51 -2.08
N HIS A 252 11.74 11.63 -2.64
CA HIS A 252 12.21 12.18 -3.92
C HIS A 252 13.71 12.49 -3.98
N ASN A 253 14.40 12.60 -2.84
CA ASN A 253 15.85 12.81 -2.78
C ASN A 253 16.66 11.51 -2.75
N MET A 254 16.04 10.35 -2.54
CA MET A 254 16.74 9.06 -2.47
C MET A 254 17.10 8.58 -3.88
N PRO A 255 18.37 8.30 -4.21
CA PRO A 255 18.74 7.87 -5.56
C PRO A 255 18.33 6.40 -5.81
N TRP A 256 18.12 6.01 -7.08
CA TRP A 256 17.64 4.67 -7.44
C TRP A 256 18.58 3.55 -6.95
N GLU A 257 19.87 3.87 -6.81
CA GLU A 257 20.91 2.96 -6.33
C GLU A 257 20.64 2.49 -4.89
N GLU A 258 20.10 3.33 -4.00
CA GLU A 258 19.80 2.93 -2.62
C GLU A 258 18.68 1.89 -2.56
N PHE A 259 17.60 2.13 -3.31
CA PHE A 259 16.51 1.16 -3.45
C PHE A 259 16.99 -0.17 -4.02
N TYR A 260 17.92 -0.11 -4.98
CA TYR A 260 18.47 -1.30 -5.63
C TYR A 260 19.41 -2.10 -4.72
N ARG A 261 20.17 -1.43 -3.83
CA ARG A 261 21.03 -2.10 -2.84
C ARG A 261 20.24 -2.75 -1.71
N ALA A 262 19.01 -2.29 -1.45
CA ALA A 262 18.16 -2.89 -0.44
C ALA A 262 17.79 -4.34 -0.84
N ASP A 263 18.34 -5.30 -0.10
CA ASP A 263 18.04 -6.72 -0.26
C ASP A 263 17.15 -7.19 0.90
N PRO A 264 15.88 -7.59 0.64
CA PRO A 264 14.99 -8.13 1.66
C PRO A 264 15.60 -9.31 2.44
N ARG A 265 16.52 -10.07 1.82
CA ARG A 265 17.22 -11.20 2.45
C ARG A 265 18.27 -10.76 3.45
N GLN A 266 18.91 -9.60 3.24
CA GLN A 266 19.90 -9.05 4.18
C GLN A 266 19.23 -8.65 5.49
N MET A 267 18.02 -8.11 5.38
CA MET A 267 17.17 -7.80 6.53
C MET A 267 16.81 -9.07 7.32
N VAL A 268 16.41 -10.15 6.64
CA VAL A 268 16.17 -11.45 7.30
C VAL A 268 17.45 -12.08 7.86
N TYR A 269 18.60 -11.94 7.20
CA TYR A 269 19.88 -12.42 7.74
C TYR A 269 20.25 -11.73 9.05
N ASN A 270 20.06 -10.42 9.15
CA ASN A 270 20.27 -9.66 10.39
C ASN A 270 19.30 -10.12 11.51
N MET A 271 18.08 -10.53 11.14
CA MET A 271 17.03 -11.02 12.05
C MET A 271 17.14 -12.52 12.38
N ARG A 272 17.80 -13.32 11.54
CA ARG A 272 18.05 -14.76 11.78
C ARG A 272 18.91 -14.98 13.01
N LYS A 273 19.77 -14.01 13.36
CA LYS A 273 20.48 -13.96 14.65
C LYS A 273 19.54 -13.92 15.88
N LYS A 274 18.28 -13.50 15.69
CA LYS A 274 17.22 -13.46 16.72
C LYS A 274 16.23 -14.64 16.64
N LYS A 275 16.42 -15.61 15.72
CA LYS A 275 15.51 -16.76 15.45
C LYS A 275 14.05 -16.35 15.15
N SER A 276 13.84 -15.25 14.42
CA SER A 276 12.52 -14.60 14.32
C SER A 276 11.92 -14.53 12.90
N ALA A 277 12.53 -15.12 11.87
CA ALA A 277 11.95 -15.24 10.52
C ALA A 277 12.83 -16.16 9.65
N GLY A 278 12.22 -16.98 8.79
CA GLY A 278 12.87 -17.71 7.72
C GLY A 278 12.95 -16.89 6.42
N LEU A 279 13.80 -17.31 5.48
CA LEU A 279 13.82 -16.70 4.14
C LEU A 279 12.60 -17.12 3.32
N GLU A 280 12.06 -18.30 3.64
CA GLU A 280 10.85 -18.91 3.12
C GLU A 280 9.56 -18.15 3.46
N ASP A 281 9.60 -17.31 4.50
CA ASP A 281 8.46 -16.49 4.93
C ASP A 281 8.29 -15.22 4.08
N ILE A 282 9.33 -14.80 3.34
CA ILE A 282 9.28 -13.63 2.45
C ILE A 282 8.60 -14.01 1.14
N VAL A 283 7.36 -13.55 0.93
CA VAL A 283 6.63 -13.79 -0.32
C VAL A 283 7.01 -12.80 -1.42
N GLY A 284 7.59 -11.67 -1.04
CA GLY A 284 8.11 -10.64 -1.93
C GLY A 284 8.08 -9.26 -1.26
N GLY A 285 7.72 -8.23 -2.02
CA GLY A 285 7.66 -6.87 -1.49
C GLY A 285 7.03 -5.86 -2.42
N GLU A 286 6.97 -4.63 -1.95
CA GLU A 286 6.29 -3.52 -2.61
C GLU A 286 7.12 -2.25 -2.55
N ALA A 287 7.16 -1.54 -3.67
CA ALA A 287 7.55 -0.14 -3.65
C ALA A 287 6.32 0.71 -3.28
N CYS A 288 6.46 1.68 -2.39
CA CYS A 288 5.36 2.52 -1.93
C CYS A 288 5.51 3.93 -2.50
N MET A 289 4.46 4.46 -3.13
CA MET A 289 4.39 5.86 -3.55
C MET A 289 3.25 6.52 -2.80
N TRP A 290 3.55 7.02 -1.59
CA TRP A 290 2.61 7.80 -0.81
C TRP A 290 2.31 9.15 -1.45
N GLY A 291 1.11 9.66 -1.21
CA GLY A 291 0.48 10.69 -2.01
C GLY A 291 0.65 12.10 -1.49
N GLU A 292 1.31 12.36 -0.35
CA GLU A 292 1.38 13.70 0.26
C GLU A 292 1.94 14.75 -0.70
N LEU A 293 2.86 14.36 -1.58
CA LEU A 293 3.48 15.20 -2.60
C LEU A 293 3.37 14.60 -4.01
N ALA A 294 2.53 13.57 -4.20
CA ALA A 294 2.38 12.87 -5.47
C ALA A 294 0.93 12.93 -5.99
N ASP A 295 0.75 13.42 -7.21
CA ASP A 295 -0.54 13.54 -7.90
C ASP A 295 -0.41 13.22 -9.41
N ASP A 296 -1.47 13.43 -10.19
CA ASP A 296 -1.47 13.20 -11.65
C ASP A 296 -0.34 13.92 -12.41
N SER A 297 0.21 15.02 -11.89
CA SER A 297 1.25 15.81 -12.54
C SER A 297 2.65 15.20 -12.39
N ASN A 298 2.88 14.41 -11.34
CA ASN A 298 4.22 13.95 -10.97
C ASN A 298 4.32 12.48 -10.48
N ILE A 299 3.20 11.77 -10.28
CA ILE A 299 3.24 10.39 -9.77
C ILE A 299 3.90 9.43 -10.77
N LEU A 300 3.73 9.72 -12.07
CA LEU A 300 4.40 9.04 -13.17
C LEU A 300 5.84 9.53 -13.40
N SER A 301 6.38 10.40 -12.52
CA SER A 301 7.73 10.96 -12.69
C SER A 301 8.83 9.90 -12.88
N LYS A 302 10.02 10.38 -13.28
CA LYS A 302 11.29 9.67 -13.54
C LYS A 302 11.44 8.28 -12.92
N ARG A 303 11.05 8.08 -11.65
CA ARG A 303 11.26 6.83 -10.91
C ARG A 303 10.50 5.62 -11.46
N ILE A 304 9.32 5.79 -12.07
CA ILE A 304 8.52 4.66 -12.58
C ILE A 304 8.87 4.35 -14.04
N GLU A 305 9.23 5.36 -14.82
CA GLU A 305 9.44 5.26 -16.28
C GLU A 305 10.92 5.00 -16.69
N GLU A 306 11.92 5.18 -15.81
CA GLU A 306 13.36 5.04 -16.14
C GLU A 306 13.87 3.58 -16.28
N HIS A 307 13.01 2.59 -16.55
CA HIS A 307 13.44 1.18 -16.63
C HIS A 307 14.57 0.95 -17.64
N ALA A 308 14.46 1.55 -18.84
CA ALA A 308 15.48 1.42 -19.87
C ALA A 308 16.83 2.06 -19.44
N CYS A 309 16.78 3.21 -18.76
CA CYS A 309 17.97 3.89 -18.27
C CYS A 309 18.66 3.07 -17.17
N ARG A 310 17.89 2.41 -16.29
CA ARG A 310 18.43 1.48 -15.28
C ARG A 310 19.12 0.27 -15.92
N MET A 311 18.53 -0.33 -16.95
CA MET A 311 19.14 -1.47 -17.67
C MET A 311 20.43 -1.06 -18.38
N ASN A 312 20.42 0.06 -19.10
CA ASN A 312 21.61 0.57 -19.79
C ASN A 312 22.76 0.87 -18.82
N ARG A 313 22.49 1.43 -17.64
CA ARG A 313 23.51 1.64 -16.59
C ARG A 313 24.10 0.34 -16.04
N ARG A 314 23.40 -0.79 -16.14
CA ARG A 314 23.91 -2.13 -15.78
C ARG A 314 24.75 -2.77 -16.89
N GLY A 315 25.02 -2.05 -17.99
CA GLY A 315 25.69 -2.62 -19.16
C GLY A 315 24.81 -3.59 -19.96
N ILE A 316 23.51 -3.64 -19.66
CA ILE A 316 22.53 -4.45 -20.38
C ILE A 316 21.90 -3.54 -21.44
N PRO A 317 22.17 -3.75 -22.73
CA PRO A 317 21.61 -2.90 -23.79
C PRO A 317 20.08 -2.99 -23.77
N ALA A 318 19.43 -1.91 -23.35
CA ALA A 318 17.99 -1.74 -23.42
C ALA A 318 17.70 -0.59 -24.39
N GLN A 319 17.09 -0.92 -25.52
CA GLN A 319 16.49 0.10 -26.38
C GLN A 319 15.34 0.77 -25.61
N PRO A 320 15.01 2.03 -25.90
CA PRO A 320 13.77 2.60 -25.39
C PRO A 320 12.62 1.64 -25.76
N PRO A 321 11.73 1.29 -24.80
CA PRO A 321 10.48 0.64 -25.16
C PRO A 321 9.76 1.52 -26.18
N ASN A 322 8.85 0.94 -26.95
CA ASN A 322 8.15 1.57 -28.08
C ASN A 322 7.14 2.66 -27.62
N GLY A 323 7.41 3.33 -26.50
CA GLY A 323 6.65 4.38 -25.84
C GLY A 323 7.59 5.38 -25.14
N PRO A 324 7.07 6.42 -24.46
CA PRO A 324 7.84 7.57 -24.03
C PRO A 324 8.75 7.22 -22.84
N GLY A 325 9.94 6.66 -23.11
CA GLY A 325 11.03 6.49 -22.16
C GLY A 325 12.15 7.49 -22.46
N PHE A 326 12.05 8.72 -21.94
CA PHE A 326 13.09 9.72 -22.10
C PHE A 326 14.15 9.54 -21.00
N CYS A 327 15.37 9.13 -21.36
CA CYS A 327 16.47 9.15 -20.40
C CYS A 327 16.93 10.60 -20.18
N ILE A 328 16.55 11.19 -19.05
CA ILE A 328 17.05 12.51 -18.65
C ILE A 328 18.49 12.34 -18.18
N GLY A 329 19.44 12.60 -19.09
CA GLY A 329 20.88 12.56 -18.85
C GLY A 329 21.53 11.24 -19.29
N ALA A 330 21.93 11.18 -20.55
CA ALA A 330 22.85 10.15 -21.03
C ALA A 330 24.22 10.34 -20.35
N PRO A 331 24.89 9.29 -19.86
CA PRO A 331 26.33 9.38 -19.59
C PRO A 331 27.08 9.55 -20.92
N PRO A 332 28.27 10.19 -20.93
CA PRO A 332 29.09 10.26 -22.13
C PRO A 332 29.39 8.84 -22.64
N PRO A 333 29.60 8.67 -23.95
CA PRO A 333 29.91 7.37 -24.51
C PRO A 333 31.11 6.77 -23.77
N LEU A 334 31.01 5.49 -23.38
CA LEU A 334 32.17 4.71 -22.95
C LEU A 334 33.19 4.76 -24.10
N GLN A 335 34.23 5.57 -23.95
CA GLN A 335 35.43 5.45 -24.78
C GLN A 335 35.98 4.06 -24.53
N LYS A 336 35.81 3.17 -25.52
CA LYS A 336 36.61 1.95 -25.59
C LYS A 336 38.06 2.40 -25.77
N THR A 337 38.82 2.45 -24.70
CA THR A 337 40.28 2.42 -24.78
C THR A 337 40.66 1.04 -25.29
N TYR A 338 40.80 0.92 -26.60
CA TYR A 338 41.58 -0.16 -27.18
C TYR A 338 43.04 0.16 -26.89
N GLU A 339 43.61 -0.43 -25.84
CA GLU A 339 45.05 -0.56 -25.75
C GLU A 339 45.50 -1.54 -26.85
N VAL A 340 45.93 -0.96 -27.96
CA VAL A 340 46.73 -1.66 -28.96
C VAL A 340 48.13 -1.77 -28.37
N HIS A 341 48.43 -2.86 -27.68
CA HIS A 341 49.81 -3.28 -27.51
C HIS A 341 50.25 -3.95 -28.81
N ASN A 342 50.91 -3.16 -29.66
CA ASN A 342 51.78 -3.66 -30.71
C ASN A 342 53.14 -4.00 -30.10
N VAL A 343 53.68 -5.13 -30.56
CA VAL A 343 54.99 -5.78 -30.30
C VAL A 343 55.02 -6.71 -29.11
#